data_AF-A0A6F9BB66-F1
#
_entry.id   AF-A0A6F9BB66-F1
#
_cell.length_a   1.000
_cell.length_b   1.000
_cell.length_c   1.000
_cell.angle_alpha   90.00
_cell.angle_beta   90.00
_cell.angle_gamma   90.00
#
_symmetry.space_group_name_H-M   'P 1'
#
loop_
_entity.id
_entity.type
_entity.pdbx_description
1 polymer ?
#
loop_
_entity_poly.entity_id
_entity_poly.type
_entity_poly.pdbx_seq_one_letter_code
_entity_poly.pdbx_strand_id
1 'polypeptide(L)' 'MEFDVAIPELDGKTAKMYRGGKICLTDHFKPLWARNVPKFGLAHLMALGLGPWLAVEVPDLISKGLITHREQQGS' A
#
# COMPACT_ATOMS: atom_id res chain seq x y z
N MET A 1 -1.42 -18.45 4.92
CA MET A 1 -2.40 -17.36 5.03
C MET A 1 -1.79 -16.18 4.30
N GLU A 2 -2.23 -15.97 3.06
CA GLU A 2 -1.81 -14.84 2.24
C GLU A 2 -2.82 -13.71 2.48
N PHE A 3 -2.35 -12.56 2.93
CA PHE A 3 -3.14 -11.34 3.08
C PHE A 3 -2.65 -10.35 2.04
N ASP A 4 -3.57 -9.87 1.21
CA ASP A 4 -3.31 -8.88 0.18
C ASP A 4 -4.15 -7.65 0.48
N VAL A 5 -3.51 -6.49 0.61
CA VAL A 5 -4.22 -5.20 0.67
C VAL A 5 -4.40 -4.72 -0.76
N ALA A 6 -5.64 -4.55 -1.19
CA ALA A 6 -5.97 -4.07 -2.53
C ALA A 6 -6.56 -2.66 -2.48
N ILE A 7 -6.04 -1.76 -3.34
CA ILE A 7 -6.54 -0.39 -3.54
C ILE A 7 -6.88 -0.22 -5.03
N PRO A 8 -8.10 -0.59 -5.47
CA PRO A 8 -8.44 -0.59 -6.89
C PRO A 8 -8.35 0.80 -7.55
N GLU A 9 -8.52 1.89 -6.79
CA GLU A 9 -8.42 3.27 -7.31
C GLU A 9 -7.01 3.65 -7.82
N LEU A 10 -5.99 2.88 -7.42
CA LEU A 10 -4.58 3.10 -7.76
C LEU A 10 -4.02 2.02 -8.73
N ASP A 11 -4.84 1.04 -9.13
CA ASP A 11 -4.44 -0.01 -10.08
C ASP A 11 -3.96 0.62 -11.41
N GLY A 12 -2.78 0.21 -11.87
CA GLY A 12 -2.16 0.72 -13.09
C GLY A 12 -1.55 2.13 -13.00
N LYS A 13 -1.65 2.83 -11.85
CA LYS A 13 -1.05 4.16 -11.65
C LYS A 13 0.36 4.13 -11.06
N THR A 14 0.74 3.02 -10.42
CA THR A 14 2.07 2.81 -9.85
C THR A 14 2.66 1.46 -10.28
N ALA A 15 3.99 1.43 -10.44
CA ALA A 15 4.76 0.22 -10.73
C ALA A 15 4.90 -0.72 -9.50
N LYS A 16 4.60 -0.26 -8.28
CA LYS A 16 4.66 -1.08 -7.05
C LYS A 16 3.32 -1.72 -6.68
N MET A 17 2.55 -2.07 -7.69
CA MET A 17 1.26 -2.75 -7.57
C MET A 17 1.25 -4.00 -8.45
N TYR A 18 0.69 -5.08 -7.92
CA TYR A 18 0.35 -6.26 -8.69
C TYR A 18 -1.05 -6.09 -9.30
N ARG A 19 -1.35 -6.87 -10.37
CA ARG A 19 -2.65 -6.85 -11.07
C ARG A 19 -3.82 -6.92 -10.09
N GLY A 20 -4.79 -6.03 -10.28
CA GLY A 20 -5.99 -5.95 -9.44
C GLY A 20 -5.81 -5.07 -8.21
N GLY A 21 -4.86 -4.13 -8.27
CA GLY A 21 -4.62 -3.14 -7.24
C GLY A 21 -4.00 -3.70 -5.96
N LYS A 22 -3.35 -4.87 -6.00
CA LYS A 22 -2.71 -5.44 -4.80
C LYS A 22 -1.39 -4.74 -4.53
N ILE A 23 -1.19 -4.22 -3.32
CA ILE A 23 0.09 -3.57 -2.98
C ILE A 23 1.21 -4.60 -2.98
N CYS A 24 2.35 -4.23 -3.55
CA CYS A 24 3.54 -5.06 -3.48
C CYS A 24 4.16 -4.93 -2.08
N LEU A 25 3.75 -5.80 -1.17
CA LEU A 25 4.42 -5.95 0.13
C LEU A 25 5.87 -6.38 -0.13
N THR A 26 6.82 -5.61 0.39
CA THR A 26 8.25 -5.84 0.14
C THR A 26 8.65 -7.26 0.52
N ASP A 27 9.62 -7.83 -0.19
CA ASP A 27 10.15 -9.17 0.10
C ASP A 27 10.62 -9.31 1.57
N HIS A 28 11.10 -8.20 2.15
CA HIS A 28 11.48 -8.10 3.57
C HIS A 28 10.31 -8.21 4.57
N PHE A 29 9.07 -7.96 4.16
CA PHE A 29 7.92 -7.99 5.06
C PHE A 29 7.44 -9.41 5.37
N LYS A 30 7.46 -10.32 4.38
CA LYS A 30 7.08 -11.73 4.54
C LYS A 30 7.85 -12.46 5.66
N PRO A 31 9.20 -12.39 5.73
CA PRO A 31 9.95 -13.03 6.82
C PRO A 31 9.75 -12.34 8.16
N LEU A 32 9.58 -11.01 8.19
CA LEU A 32 9.27 -10.27 9.42
C LEU A 32 7.92 -10.69 10.00
N TRP A 33 6.91 -10.83 9.14
CA TRP A 33 5.58 -11.27 9.54
C TRP A 33 5.60 -12.71 10.06
N ALA A 34 6.20 -13.63 9.31
CA ALA A 34 6.27 -15.05 9.67
C ALA A 34 6.92 -15.29 11.05
N ARG A 35 7.91 -14.46 11.44
CA ARG A 35 8.59 -14.54 12.75
C ARG A 35 7.75 -14.02 13.92
N ASN A 36 6.74 -13.20 13.66
CA ASN A 36 5.94 -12.52 14.69
C ASN A 36 4.50 -13.02 14.78
N VAL A 37 4.08 -13.97 13.94
CA VAL A 37 2.82 -14.70 14.12
C VAL A 37 2.89 -15.53 15.40
N PRO A 38 1.88 -15.54 16.28
CA PRO A 38 0.52 -14.96 16.12
C PRO A 38 0.32 -13.56 16.76
N LYS A 39 1.38 -12.86 17.15
CA LYS A 39 1.26 -11.55 17.84
C LYS A 39 0.85 -10.42 16.88
N PHE A 40 1.19 -10.55 15.60
CA PHE A 40 0.83 -9.58 14.58
C PHE A 40 -0.60 -9.80 14.08
N GLY A 41 -1.31 -8.70 13.90
CA GLY A 41 -2.69 -8.65 13.43
C GLY A 41 -2.90 -7.50 12.47
N LEU A 42 -4.16 -7.17 12.16
CA LEU A 42 -4.51 -6.19 11.13
C LEU A 42 -3.85 -4.81 11.34
N ALA A 43 -3.76 -4.33 12.59
CA ALA A 43 -3.11 -3.05 12.89
C ALA A 43 -1.62 -3.02 12.49
N HIS A 44 -0.91 -4.12 12.73
CA HIS A 44 0.50 -4.25 12.35
C HIS A 44 0.67 -4.31 10.82
N LEU A 45 -0.26 -4.95 10.11
CA LEU A 45 -0.28 -4.97 8.66
C LEU A 45 -0.45 -3.56 8.08
N MET A 46 -1.37 -2.78 8.64
CA MET A 46 -1.60 -1.39 8.23
C MET A 46 -0.39 -0.51 8.51
N ALA A 47 0.21 -0.64 9.69
CA ALA A 47 1.35 0.19 10.10
C ALA A 47 2.65 -0.14 9.37
N LEU A 48 2.94 -1.43 9.13
CA LEU A 48 4.22 -1.89 8.58
C LEU A 48 4.17 -2.19 7.07
N GLY A 49 3.01 -2.59 6.56
CA GLY A 49 2.82 -2.89 5.14
C GLY A 49 2.32 -1.67 4.38
N LEU A 50 1.13 -1.18 4.75
CA LEU A 50 0.47 -0.10 4.02
C LEU A 50 1.11 1.28 4.26
N GLY A 51 1.47 1.60 5.50
CA GLY A 51 2.05 2.91 5.86
C GLY A 51 3.29 3.28 5.05
N PRO A 52 4.35 2.45 5.04
CA PRO A 52 5.56 2.72 4.26
C PRO A 52 5.30 2.76 2.74
N TRP A 53 4.36 1.95 2.25
CA TRP A 53 3.99 1.95 0.84
C TRP A 53 3.33 3.28 0.44
N LEU A 54 2.36 3.76 1.23
CA LEU A 54 1.72 5.07 1.01
C LEU A 54 2.74 6.21 1.08
N ALA A 55 3.68 6.17 2.01
CA ALA A 55 4.70 7.21 2.16
C ALA A 55 5.59 7.37 0.92
N VAL A 56 5.82 6.30 0.14
CA VAL A 56 6.65 6.34 -1.07
C VAL A 56 5.80 6.57 -2.32
N GLU A 57 4.66 5.90 -2.45
CA GLU A 57 3.88 5.92 -3.68
C GLU A 57 2.96 7.14 -3.79
N VAL A 58 2.40 7.64 -2.67
CA VAL A 58 1.50 8.81 -2.72
C VAL A 58 2.22 10.07 -3.25
N PRO A 59 3.44 10.42 -2.81
CA PRO A 59 4.17 11.57 -3.37
C PRO A 59 4.51 11.42 -4.85
N ASP A 60 4.89 10.21 -5.29
CA ASP A 60 5.18 9.92 -6.69
C ASP A 60 3.94 10.07 -7.58
N LEU A 61 2.81 9.55 -7.12
CA LEU A 61 1.52 9.68 -7.81
C LEU A 61 1.03 11.13 -7.89
N ILE A 62 1.24 11.93 -6.84
CA ILE A 62 0.94 13.37 -6.84
C ILE A 62 1.87 14.10 -7.82
N SER A 63 3.17 13.80 -7.80
CA SER A 63 4.14 14.42 -8.70
C SER A 63 3.87 14.11 -10.17
N LYS A 64 3.29 12.94 -10.47
CA LYS A 64 2.85 12.55 -11.82
C LYS A 64 1.47 13.13 -12.20
N GLY A 65 0.78 13.80 -11.28
CA GLY A 65 -0.57 14.32 -11.49
C GLY A 65 -1.65 13.25 -11.65
N LEU A 66 -1.39 12.01 -11.22
CA LEU A 66 -2.32 10.87 -11.37
C LEU A 66 -3.37 10.82 -10.26
N ILE A 67 -3.11 11.50 -9.13
CA ILE A 67 -4.03 11.65 -8.01
C ILE A 67 -4.04 13.12 -7.57
N THR A 68 -5.21 13.60 -7.17
CA THR A 68 -5.38 14.92 -6.54
C THR A 68 -6.01 14.75 -5.18
N HIS A 69 -5.77 15.70 -4.28
CA HIS A 69 -6.36 15.66 -2.95
C HIS A 69 -7.89 15.89 -3.05
N ARG A 70 -8.69 14.98 -2.48
CA ARG A 70 -10.17 15.07 -2.55
C ARG A 70 -10.72 16.39 -2.01
N GLU A 71 -10.05 17.02 -1.06
CA GLU A 71 -10.49 18.31 -0.48
C GLU A 71 -10.40 19.48 -1.48
N GLN A 72 -9.56 19.38 -2.53
CA GLN A 72 -9.48 20.40 -3.59
C GLN A 72 -10.53 20.22 -4.70
N GLN A 73 -11.31 19.12 -4.70
CA GLN A 73 -12.36 18.89 -5.70
C GLN A 73 -13.71 19.54 -5.32
N GLY A 74 -13.78 20.25 -4.19
CA GLY A 74 -15.02 20.81 -3.64
C GLY A 74 -14.97 22.31 -3.34
N SER A 75 -14.32 23.13 -4.18
CA SER A 75 -14.45 24.60 -4.16
C SER A 75 -14.78 25.14 -5.54
#